data_AF-A0A3D4M7G5-F1
#
_entry.id   AF-A0A3D4M7G5-F1
#
_cell.length_a   1.000
_cell.length_b   1.000
_cell.length_c   1.000
_cell.angle_alpha   90.00
_cell.angle_beta   90.00
_cell.angle_gamma   90.00
#
_symmetry.space_group_name_H-M   'P 1'
#
loop_
_entity.id
_entity.type
_entity.pdbx_description
1 polymer ?
#
loop_
_entity_poly.entity_id
_entity_poly.type
_entity_poly.pdbx_seq_one_letter_code
_entity_poly.pdbx_strand_id
1 'polypeptide(L)'
;MKKFLAVFDGFRLSKSTLQYAIQLSQVSDAHLVGVFLDEFSYHSYDAYHVINTEKNYEKVLKQLNARDSRKRDLAVQQFEKACQSSGVNYTVHRDKNIALQDLKHESLFADLILVNETEAFSRVREKLPTRFIKELLSDIQCPVLLVPNIFVFIDRIELLYDGSPSSLYAIKMFSYLLGNLMNLPVEVLTVRNKTVTGTRVPDNKLMKEFIKRHFPKAVYKVEKGDAEEVIPAYLKNHKGNELVVLGAYQRNEVSRWFRHSMADILMKQLDTPLFVAHSR
;
A
#
# COMPACT_ATOMS: atom_id res chain seq x y z
N MET A 1 9.67 -11.18 15.51
CA MET A 1 8.55 -10.21 15.51
C MET A 1 8.65 -9.40 14.22
N LYS A 2 7.56 -9.25 13.48
CA LYS A 2 7.56 -8.49 12.21
C LYS A 2 7.52 -6.99 12.49
N LYS A 3 8.07 -6.15 11.61
CA LYS A 3 8.02 -4.67 11.69
C LYS A 3 7.20 -4.11 10.53
N PHE A 4 6.05 -3.53 10.82
CA PHE A 4 5.20 -2.85 9.83
C PHE A 4 5.32 -1.33 9.99
N LEU A 5 5.42 -0.59 8.88
CA LEU A 5 5.34 0.86 8.88
C LEU A 5 3.96 1.29 8.40
N ALA A 6 3.29 2.18 9.11
CA ALA A 6 2.10 2.88 8.61
C ALA A 6 2.46 4.35 8.39
N VAL A 7 2.32 4.80 7.14
CA VAL A 7 2.76 6.12 6.70
C VAL A 7 1.58 7.10 6.72
N PHE A 8 1.78 8.26 7.33
CA PHE A 8 0.73 9.26 7.56
C PHE A 8 1.15 10.68 7.19
N ASP A 9 0.22 11.42 6.57
CA ASP A 9 0.28 12.89 6.48
C ASP A 9 -0.13 13.48 7.85
N GLY A 10 0.79 14.21 8.50
CA GLY A 10 0.54 14.85 9.79
C GLY A 10 -0.58 15.90 9.79
N PHE A 11 -1.00 16.40 8.63
CA PHE A 11 -2.16 17.29 8.49
C PHE A 11 -3.46 16.55 8.17
N ARG A 12 -3.36 15.35 7.60
CA ARG A 12 -4.49 14.57 7.07
C ARG A 12 -4.30 13.09 7.42
N LEU A 13 -4.40 12.77 8.71
CA LEU A 13 -4.29 11.39 9.18
C LEU A 13 -5.32 10.48 8.48
N SER A 14 -4.85 9.55 7.66
CA SER A 14 -5.69 8.54 7.04
C SER A 14 -6.19 7.54 8.09
N LYS A 15 -7.48 7.63 8.43
CA LYS A 15 -8.14 6.65 9.31
C LYS A 15 -8.10 5.25 8.73
N SER A 16 -8.22 5.13 7.41
CA SER A 16 -8.17 3.84 6.72
C SER A 16 -6.81 3.15 6.90
N THR A 17 -5.71 3.89 6.67
CA THR A 17 -4.35 3.38 6.92
C THR A 17 -4.18 2.91 8.35
N LEU A 18 -4.66 3.69 9.33
CA LEU A 18 -4.59 3.33 10.74
C LEU A 18 -5.36 2.04 11.04
N GLN A 19 -6.57 1.89 10.52
CA GLN A 19 -7.42 0.72 10.77
C GLN A 19 -6.86 -0.56 10.14
N TYR A 20 -6.41 -0.50 8.87
CA TYR A 20 -5.74 -1.64 8.23
C TYR A 20 -4.42 -2.00 8.92
N ALA A 21 -3.64 -1.00 9.34
CA ALA A 21 -2.40 -1.23 10.07
C ALA A 21 -2.62 -1.94 11.40
N ILE A 22 -3.63 -1.52 12.17
CA ILE A 22 -4.03 -2.21 13.40
C ILE A 22 -4.48 -3.63 13.11
N GLN A 23 -5.41 -3.82 12.15
CA GLN A 23 -5.93 -5.14 11.79
C GLN A 23 -4.78 -6.11 11.46
N LEU A 24 -3.88 -5.71 10.57
CA LEU A 24 -2.81 -6.59 10.10
C LEU A 24 -1.72 -6.80 11.15
N SER A 25 -1.44 -5.80 11.97
CA SER A 25 -0.46 -5.93 13.07
C SER A 25 -0.95 -6.90 14.14
N GLN A 26 -2.24 -6.86 14.51
CA GLN A 26 -2.84 -7.81 15.44
C GLN A 26 -2.79 -9.24 14.92
N VAL A 27 -3.19 -9.45 13.66
CA VAL A 27 -3.18 -10.77 13.02
C VAL A 27 -1.77 -11.34 12.91
N SER A 28 -0.77 -10.47 12.72
CA SER A 28 0.60 -10.87 12.42
C SER A 28 1.56 -10.87 13.61
N ASP A 29 1.08 -10.45 14.79
CA ASP A 29 1.90 -10.10 15.95
C ASP A 29 3.09 -9.22 15.55
N ALA A 30 2.77 -8.16 14.80
CA ALA A 30 3.76 -7.22 14.27
C ALA A 30 3.89 -5.97 15.16
N HIS A 31 5.11 -5.46 15.27
CA HIS A 31 5.38 -4.14 15.83
C HIS A 31 5.05 -3.08 14.80
N LEU A 32 4.15 -2.16 15.15
CA LEU A 32 3.65 -1.12 14.26
C LEU A 32 4.40 0.20 14.48
N VAL A 33 5.07 0.70 13.45
CA VAL A 33 5.70 2.02 13.47
C VAL A 33 4.83 3.00 12.71
N GLY A 34 4.32 4.02 13.41
CA GLY A 34 3.65 5.16 12.78
C GLY A 34 4.69 6.14 12.27
N VAL A 35 4.84 6.25 10.95
CA VAL A 35 5.78 7.16 10.29
C VAL A 35 5.01 8.41 9.84
N PHE A 36 5.29 9.53 10.48
CA PHE A 36 4.68 10.83 10.18
C PHE A 36 5.64 11.65 9.34
N LEU A 37 5.28 11.83 8.06
CA LEU A 37 6.10 12.58 7.11
C LEU A 37 5.87 14.07 7.33
N ASP A 38 6.69 14.66 8.19
CA ASP A 38 6.64 16.06 8.60
C ASP A 38 7.65 16.87 7.79
N GLU A 39 7.47 16.95 6.47
CA GLU A 39 8.36 17.74 5.63
C GLU A 39 8.29 19.22 6.04
N PHE A 40 9.44 19.81 6.42
CA PHE A 40 9.50 21.17 6.97
C PHE A 40 8.93 22.23 6.01
N SER A 41 9.04 22.00 4.70
CA SER A 41 8.50 22.86 3.64
C SER A 41 6.99 22.69 3.40
N TYR A 42 6.42 21.59 3.87
CA TYR A 42 5.01 21.28 3.69
C TYR A 42 4.19 21.91 4.82
N HIS A 43 3.48 22.98 4.46
CA HIS A 43 2.58 23.71 5.35
C HIS A 43 1.14 23.50 4.94
N SER A 44 0.20 23.64 5.88
CA SER A 44 -1.23 23.62 5.55
C SER A 44 -1.72 24.90 4.86
N TYR A 45 -0.83 25.90 4.72
CA TYR A 45 -1.09 27.22 4.14
C TYR A 45 -0.08 27.57 3.03
N ASP A 46 -0.35 28.64 2.28
CA ASP A 46 0.55 29.18 1.25
C ASP A 46 1.44 30.26 1.87
N ALA A 47 2.69 29.94 2.15
CA ALA A 47 3.62 30.88 2.77
C ALA A 47 3.88 32.11 1.87
N TYR A 48 3.96 31.92 0.55
CA TYR A 48 4.20 33.00 -0.40
C TYR A 48 3.02 33.98 -0.45
N HIS A 49 1.79 33.46 -0.48
CA HIS A 49 0.60 34.28 -0.39
C HIS A 49 0.56 35.11 0.90
N VAL A 50 0.87 34.49 2.05
CA VAL A 50 0.90 35.18 3.36
C VAL A 50 1.92 36.31 3.36
N ILE A 51 3.15 36.07 2.87
CA ILE A 51 4.21 37.08 2.80
C ILE A 51 3.78 38.30 1.97
N ASN A 52 3.04 38.08 0.88
CA ASN A 52 2.65 39.15 -0.04
C ASN A 52 1.37 39.91 0.35
N THR A 53 0.52 39.33 1.20
CA THR A 53 -0.80 39.89 1.51
C THR A 53 -0.93 40.43 2.94
N GLU A 54 -0.13 39.91 3.88
CA GLU A 54 -0.25 40.27 5.30
C GLU A 54 0.77 41.34 5.70
N LYS A 55 0.28 42.47 6.24
CA LYS A 55 1.14 43.57 6.73
C LYS A 55 2.10 43.14 7.85
N ASN A 56 1.69 42.15 8.66
CA ASN A 56 2.52 41.56 9.71
C ASN A 56 2.68 40.05 9.47
N TYR A 57 3.19 39.72 8.29
CA TYR A 57 3.32 38.34 7.84
C TYR A 57 4.13 37.47 8.82
N GLU A 58 5.16 37.99 9.49
CA GLU A 58 5.94 37.23 10.47
C GLU A 58 5.08 36.70 11.63
N LYS A 59 4.23 37.57 12.20
CA LYS A 59 3.31 37.18 13.28
C LYS A 59 2.29 36.16 12.78
N VAL A 60 1.77 36.35 11.57
CA VAL A 60 0.80 35.43 10.95
C VAL A 60 1.44 34.06 10.70
N LEU A 61 2.63 34.02 10.10
CA LEU A 61 3.40 32.79 9.89
C LEU A 61 3.68 32.06 11.21
N LYS A 62 4.07 32.78 12.27
CA LYS A 62 4.29 32.18 13.60
C LYS A 62 3.01 31.51 14.14
N GLN A 63 1.86 32.16 13.99
CA GLN A 63 0.57 31.60 14.43
C GLN A 63 0.15 30.39 13.60
N LEU A 64 0.33 30.45 12.28
CA LEU A 64 0.03 29.34 11.37
C LEU A 64 0.95 28.13 11.61
N ASN A 65 2.25 28.35 11.79
CA ASN A 65 3.20 27.30 12.17
C ASN A 65 2.85 26.65 13.50
N ALA A 66 2.42 27.43 14.51
CA ALA A 66 1.96 26.86 15.77
C ALA A 66 0.66 26.05 15.61
N ARG A 67 -0.23 26.44 14.70
CA ARG A 67 -1.44 25.67 14.35
C ARG A 67 -1.08 24.37 13.64
N ASP A 68 -0.14 24.41 12.70
CA ASP A 68 0.36 23.24 11.98
C ASP A 68 1.04 22.24 12.92
N SER A 69 1.87 22.70 13.84
CA SER A 69 2.46 21.85 14.89
C SER A 69 1.39 21.14 15.70
N ARG A 70 0.38 21.87 16.19
CA ARG A 70 -0.72 21.27 16.97
C ARG A 70 -1.51 20.22 16.18
N LYS A 71 -1.71 20.42 14.87
CA LYS A 71 -2.40 19.42 14.03
C LYS A 71 -1.58 18.13 13.92
N ARG A 72 -0.28 18.24 13.69
CA ARG A 72 0.63 17.08 13.62
C ARG A 72 0.69 16.33 14.95
N ASP A 73 0.77 17.07 16.05
CA ASP A 73 0.73 16.48 17.39
C ASP A 73 -0.58 15.72 17.64
N LEU A 74 -1.70 16.26 17.20
CA LEU A 74 -3.00 15.59 17.31
C LEU A 74 -3.06 14.32 16.46
N ALA A 75 -2.48 14.30 15.26
CA ALA A 75 -2.44 13.12 14.40
C ALA A 75 -1.65 11.98 15.07
N VAL A 76 -0.52 12.30 15.70
CA VAL A 76 0.27 11.34 16.48
C VAL A 76 -0.52 10.82 17.68
N GLN A 77 -1.13 11.70 18.47
CA GLN A 77 -1.96 11.29 19.62
C GLN A 77 -3.12 10.36 19.21
N GLN A 78 -3.73 10.60 18.04
CA GLN A 78 -4.78 9.74 17.50
C GLN A 78 -4.26 8.35 17.15
N PHE A 79 -3.08 8.25 16.51
CA PHE A 79 -2.42 6.98 16.23
C PHE A 79 -2.08 6.21 17.52
N GLU A 80 -1.43 6.87 18.47
CA GLU A 80 -1.02 6.26 19.74
C GLU A 80 -2.23 5.72 20.51
N LYS A 81 -3.28 6.56 20.65
CA LYS A 81 -4.52 6.15 21.34
C LYS A 81 -5.17 4.95 20.67
N ALA A 82 -5.20 4.89 19.34
CA ALA A 82 -5.77 3.77 18.61
C ALA A 82 -4.95 2.48 18.78
N CYS A 83 -3.61 2.58 18.76
CA CYS A 83 -2.73 1.43 18.98
C CYS A 83 -2.86 0.89 20.42
N GLN A 84 -2.84 1.79 21.42
CA GLN A 84 -3.05 1.44 22.84
C GLN A 84 -4.40 0.76 23.06
N SER A 85 -5.48 1.33 22.51
CA SER A 85 -6.84 0.77 22.64
C SER A 85 -6.98 -0.60 21.99
N SER A 86 -6.12 -0.91 21.02
CA SER A 86 -6.14 -2.16 20.26
C SER A 86 -5.09 -3.18 20.75
N GLY A 87 -4.31 -2.84 21.78
CA GLY A 87 -3.25 -3.70 22.33
C GLY A 87 -2.10 -3.98 21.36
N VAL A 88 -1.85 -3.10 20.39
CA VAL A 88 -0.77 -3.25 19.40
C VAL A 88 0.51 -2.61 19.93
N ASN A 89 1.63 -3.34 19.88
CA ASN A 89 2.95 -2.77 20.17
C ASN A 89 3.33 -1.77 19.09
N TYR A 90 3.72 -0.55 19.50
CA TYR A 90 3.97 0.52 18.54
C TYR A 90 5.17 1.41 18.87
N THR A 91 5.63 2.14 17.86
CA THR A 91 6.55 3.28 18.00
C THR A 91 6.13 4.39 17.05
N VAL A 92 6.50 5.63 17.36
CA VAL A 92 6.23 6.78 16.51
C VAL A 92 7.55 7.32 15.99
N HIS A 93 7.68 7.43 14.67
CA HIS A 93 8.76 8.13 14.01
C HIS A 93 8.22 9.43 13.41
N ARG A 94 8.88 10.54 13.76
CA ARG A 94 8.62 11.85 13.17
C ARG A 94 9.84 12.22 12.36
N ASP A 95 9.82 11.89 11.08
CA ASP A 95 10.93 12.18 10.19
C ASP A 95 10.82 13.65 9.75
N LYS A 96 11.75 14.45 10.24
CA LYS A 96 11.82 15.90 9.99
C LYS A 96 12.61 16.25 8.72
N ASN A 97 13.26 15.26 8.08
CA ASN A 97 14.03 15.47 6.86
C ASN A 97 13.19 15.12 5.62
N ILE A 98 13.85 14.92 4.47
CA ILE A 98 13.22 14.63 3.18
C ILE A 98 12.43 13.31 3.30
N ALA A 99 11.15 13.46 3.62
CA ALA A 99 10.21 12.43 4.05
C ALA A 99 10.28 11.11 3.24
N LEU A 100 10.42 11.20 1.91
CA LEU A 100 10.48 10.02 1.06
C LEU A 100 11.85 9.31 1.10
N GLN A 101 12.95 10.03 1.30
CA GLN A 101 14.29 9.42 1.39
C GLN A 101 14.45 8.64 2.70
N ASP A 102 13.96 9.20 3.81
CA ASP A 102 13.96 8.53 5.11
C ASP A 102 13.07 7.28 5.05
N LEU A 103 11.86 7.38 4.50
CA LEU A 103 10.97 6.24 4.30
C LEU A 103 11.61 5.14 3.43
N LYS A 104 12.33 5.52 2.36
CA LYS A 104 13.09 4.56 1.54
C LYS A 104 14.18 3.87 2.35
N HIS A 105 14.89 4.60 3.20
CA HIS A 105 15.92 4.01 4.06
C HIS A 105 15.30 3.07 5.11
N GLU A 106 14.24 3.50 5.79
CA GLU A 106 13.50 2.69 6.75
C GLU A 106 12.95 1.40 6.16
N SER A 107 12.54 1.43 4.88
CA SER A 107 12.04 0.25 4.18
C SER A 107 13.03 -0.90 4.08
N LEU A 108 14.33 -0.64 4.18
CA LEU A 108 15.36 -1.67 4.20
C LEU A 108 15.27 -2.55 5.44
N PHE A 109 14.64 -2.03 6.50
CA PHE A 109 14.52 -2.67 7.81
C PHE A 109 13.06 -2.98 8.18
N ALA A 110 12.12 -2.76 7.26
CA ALA A 110 10.71 -3.03 7.45
C ALA A 110 10.27 -4.26 6.66
N ASP A 111 9.31 -4.97 7.22
CA ASP A 111 8.71 -6.14 6.57
C ASP A 111 7.55 -5.76 5.65
N LEU A 112 6.84 -4.66 5.95
CA LEU A 112 5.70 -4.16 5.18
C LEU A 112 5.53 -2.65 5.40
N ILE A 113 5.17 -1.94 4.34
CA ILE A 113 4.69 -0.56 4.41
C ILE A 113 3.21 -0.51 4.10
N LEU A 114 2.43 0.21 4.89
CA LEU A 114 1.02 0.50 4.66
C LEU A 114 0.86 1.99 4.41
N VAL A 115 0.19 2.34 3.32
CA VAL A 115 -0.06 3.72 2.94
C VAL A 115 -1.37 3.82 2.17
N ASN A 116 -2.09 4.93 2.32
CA ASN A 116 -3.29 5.14 1.54
C ASN A 116 -2.92 5.45 0.08
N GLU A 117 -3.65 4.86 -0.86
CA GLU A 117 -3.33 4.95 -2.29
C GLU A 117 -3.44 6.38 -2.87
N THR A 118 -4.14 7.26 -2.16
CA THR A 118 -4.33 8.66 -2.56
C THR A 118 -3.34 9.62 -1.93
N GLU A 119 -2.41 9.13 -1.09
CA GLU A 119 -1.41 9.98 -0.45
C GLU A 119 -0.52 10.65 -1.48
N ALA A 120 -0.42 11.96 -1.38
CA ALA A 120 0.44 12.79 -2.22
C ALA A 120 1.41 13.65 -1.41
N PHE A 121 1.24 13.73 -0.08
CA PHE A 121 1.99 14.63 0.82
C PHE A 121 2.07 16.06 0.28
N SER A 122 0.94 16.52 -0.27
CA SER A 122 0.81 17.80 -0.95
C SER A 122 -0.60 18.36 -0.73
N ARG A 123 -0.69 19.70 -0.79
CA ARG A 123 -1.99 20.39 -0.70
C ARG A 123 -2.86 20.10 -1.93
N VAL A 124 -2.21 19.81 -3.07
CA VAL A 124 -2.85 19.59 -4.36
C VAL A 124 -3.28 18.13 -4.46
N ARG A 125 -4.53 17.89 -4.85
CA ARG A 125 -5.01 16.54 -5.17
C ARG A 125 -4.43 16.11 -6.50
N GLU A 126 -3.87 14.91 -6.52
CA GLU A 126 -3.33 14.29 -7.73
C GLU A 126 -4.26 13.19 -8.24
N LYS A 127 -4.15 12.86 -9.54
CA LYS A 127 -4.82 11.68 -10.10
C LYS A 127 -4.07 10.43 -9.66
N LEU A 128 -4.78 9.31 -9.53
CA LEU A 128 -4.17 8.03 -9.18
C LEU A 128 -3.42 7.38 -10.36
N PRO A 129 -2.30 6.68 -10.11
CA PRO A 129 -1.52 6.78 -8.87
C PRO A 129 -0.84 8.15 -8.75
N THR A 130 -0.78 8.66 -7.52
CA THR A 130 -0.08 9.93 -7.22
C THR A 130 1.40 9.80 -7.52
N ARG A 131 2.09 10.93 -7.67
CA ARG A 131 3.55 10.96 -7.86
C ARG A 131 4.27 10.27 -6.71
N PHE A 132 3.86 10.55 -5.47
CA PHE A 132 4.42 9.92 -4.28
C PHE A 132 4.30 8.39 -4.35
N ILE A 133 3.12 7.84 -4.66
CA ILE A 133 2.92 6.39 -4.74
C ILE A 133 3.76 5.75 -5.86
N LYS A 134 3.86 6.40 -7.03
CA LYS A 134 4.73 5.91 -8.12
C LYS A 134 6.19 5.85 -7.70
N GLU A 135 6.68 6.91 -7.05
CA GLU A 135 8.06 6.98 -6.55
C GLU A 135 8.30 5.94 -5.43
N LEU A 136 7.34 5.76 -4.53
CA LEU A 136 7.37 4.77 -3.46
C LEU A 136 7.50 3.35 -4.04
N LEU A 137 6.57 2.96 -4.92
CA LEU A 137 6.53 1.61 -5.51
C LEU A 137 7.76 1.31 -6.38
N SER A 138 8.38 2.32 -6.98
CA SER A 138 9.55 2.14 -7.87
C SER A 138 10.88 1.94 -7.12
N ASP A 139 10.97 2.41 -5.88
CA ASP A 139 12.26 2.58 -5.18
C ASP A 139 12.38 1.82 -3.87
N ILE A 140 11.26 1.41 -3.26
CA ILE A 140 11.24 0.82 -1.94
C ILE A 140 11.65 -0.66 -1.93
N GLN A 141 12.08 -1.15 -0.76
CA GLN A 141 12.80 -2.43 -0.63
C GLN A 141 12.02 -3.51 0.11
N CYS A 142 10.79 -3.21 0.52
CA CYS A 142 9.85 -4.14 1.13
C CYS A 142 8.49 -4.08 0.42
N PRO A 143 7.61 -5.07 0.62
CA PRO A 143 6.24 -5.00 0.14
C PRO A 143 5.50 -3.74 0.60
N VAL A 144 4.59 -3.26 -0.24
CA VAL A 144 3.71 -2.12 0.05
C VAL A 144 2.26 -2.57 -0.03
N LEU A 145 1.51 -2.36 1.04
CA LEU A 145 0.06 -2.45 1.05
C LEU A 145 -0.52 -1.06 0.82
N LEU A 146 -1.07 -0.86 -0.38
CA LEU A 146 -1.87 0.32 -0.71
C LEU A 146 -3.29 0.07 -0.22
N VAL A 147 -3.82 1.00 0.57
CA VAL A 147 -5.18 0.86 1.12
C VAL A 147 -6.11 1.95 0.58
N PRO A 148 -7.40 1.64 0.38
CA PRO A 148 -8.38 2.61 -0.09
C PRO A 148 -8.70 3.66 0.98
N ASN A 149 -9.46 4.69 0.62
CA ASN A 149 -9.88 5.76 1.54
C ASN A 149 -10.83 5.31 2.64
N ILE A 150 -11.56 4.23 2.41
CA ILE A 150 -12.55 3.69 3.34
C ILE A 150 -12.06 2.33 3.81
N PHE A 151 -11.97 2.18 5.13
CA PHE A 151 -11.65 0.89 5.73
C PHE A 151 -12.86 -0.04 5.61
N VAL A 152 -12.60 -1.24 5.09
CA VAL A 152 -13.52 -2.38 5.11
C VAL A 152 -12.70 -3.58 5.58
N PHE A 153 -13.28 -4.48 6.36
CA PHE A 153 -12.55 -5.68 6.77
C PHE A 153 -12.23 -6.54 5.55
N ILE A 154 -10.97 -7.00 5.46
CA ILE A 154 -10.55 -7.94 4.42
C ILE A 154 -11.27 -9.28 4.66
N ASP A 155 -12.02 -9.75 3.67
CA ASP A 155 -12.81 -10.99 3.75
C ASP A 155 -12.32 -12.08 2.80
N ARG A 156 -11.40 -11.75 1.88
CA ARG A 156 -10.86 -12.66 0.88
C ARG A 156 -9.47 -12.21 0.43
N ILE A 157 -8.65 -13.17 0.00
CA ILE A 157 -7.37 -12.93 -0.64
C ILE A 157 -7.43 -13.34 -2.11
N GLU A 158 -7.03 -12.44 -3.00
CA GLU A 158 -6.90 -12.71 -4.43
C GLU A 158 -5.43 -12.68 -4.85
N LEU A 159 -4.89 -13.82 -5.27
CA LEU A 159 -3.48 -13.96 -5.67
C LEU A 159 -3.38 -13.88 -7.19
N LEU A 160 -2.97 -12.72 -7.72
CA LEU A 160 -2.77 -12.56 -9.16
C LEU A 160 -1.48 -13.26 -9.60
N TYR A 161 -1.63 -14.24 -10.50
CA TYR A 161 -0.53 -15.05 -10.98
C TYR A 161 -0.53 -15.19 -12.50
N ASP A 162 0.50 -14.66 -13.13
CA ASP A 162 0.73 -14.69 -14.58
C ASP A 162 1.89 -15.61 -15.00
N GLY A 163 2.55 -16.26 -14.03
CA GLY A 163 3.76 -17.07 -14.28
C GLY A 163 5.07 -16.29 -14.23
N SER A 164 5.02 -14.96 -14.12
CA SER A 164 6.23 -14.15 -14.02
C SER A 164 6.93 -14.32 -12.65
N PRO A 165 8.25 -14.09 -12.59
CA PRO A 165 8.96 -14.04 -11.32
C PRO A 165 8.38 -13.00 -10.34
N SER A 166 7.87 -11.87 -10.83
CA SER A 166 7.27 -10.82 -9.97
C SER A 166 6.00 -11.29 -9.29
N SER A 167 5.06 -11.90 -10.03
CA SER A 167 3.83 -12.40 -9.43
C SER A 167 4.11 -13.49 -8.39
N LEU A 168 5.03 -14.42 -8.68
CA LEU A 168 5.46 -15.42 -7.72
C LEU A 168 6.16 -14.81 -6.49
N TYR A 169 7.00 -13.79 -6.69
CA TYR A 169 7.67 -13.08 -5.60
C TYR A 169 6.65 -12.40 -4.68
N ALA A 170 5.66 -11.71 -5.24
CA ALA A 170 4.61 -11.06 -4.46
C ALA A 170 3.81 -12.07 -3.62
N ILE A 171 3.41 -13.18 -4.23
CA ILE A 171 2.72 -14.28 -3.55
C ILE A 171 3.57 -14.87 -2.42
N LYS A 172 4.88 -15.08 -2.66
CA LYS A 172 5.81 -15.54 -1.63
C LYS A 172 5.90 -14.58 -0.46
N MET A 173 6.16 -13.30 -0.73
CA MET A 173 6.27 -12.28 0.31
C MET A 173 4.98 -12.18 1.13
N PHE A 174 3.83 -12.15 0.48
CA PHE A 174 2.53 -12.19 1.16
C PHE A 174 2.41 -13.44 2.05
N SER A 175 2.74 -14.62 1.53
CA SER A 175 2.64 -15.88 2.28
C SER A 175 3.55 -15.93 3.51
N TYR A 176 4.72 -15.28 3.46
CA TYR A 176 5.66 -15.25 4.59
C TYR A 176 5.25 -14.21 5.63
N LEU A 177 4.71 -13.07 5.20
CA LEU A 177 4.31 -11.97 6.07
C LEU A 177 2.97 -12.19 6.73
N LEU A 178 1.96 -12.61 5.97
CA LEU A 178 0.58 -12.69 6.43
C LEU A 178 0.06 -14.14 6.42
N GLY A 179 0.65 -15.01 5.60
CA GLY A 179 0.27 -16.42 5.50
C GLY A 179 -1.25 -16.58 5.37
N ASN A 180 -1.80 -17.60 6.03
CA ASN A 180 -3.24 -17.75 6.20
C ASN A 180 -3.69 -17.36 7.63
N LEU A 181 -3.02 -16.37 8.24
CA LEU A 181 -3.29 -15.98 9.64
C LEU A 181 -4.72 -15.47 9.85
N MET A 182 -5.38 -15.01 8.79
CA MET A 182 -6.78 -14.57 8.82
C MET A 182 -7.79 -15.72 8.52
N ASN A 183 -7.33 -16.91 8.16
CA ASN A 183 -8.17 -18.05 7.72
C ASN A 183 -9.22 -17.65 6.66
N LEU A 184 -8.84 -16.78 5.72
CA LEU A 184 -9.72 -16.26 4.68
C LEU A 184 -9.75 -17.20 3.46
N PRO A 185 -10.83 -17.18 2.68
CA PRO A 185 -10.83 -17.73 1.33
C PRO A 185 -9.68 -17.13 0.50
N VAL A 186 -8.95 -18.00 -0.18
CA VAL A 186 -7.86 -17.62 -1.07
C VAL A 186 -8.17 -18.13 -2.47
N GLU A 187 -8.10 -17.27 -3.47
CA GLU A 187 -8.16 -17.65 -4.88
C GLU A 187 -6.86 -17.26 -5.57
N VAL A 188 -6.44 -18.09 -6.53
CA VAL A 188 -5.35 -17.79 -7.46
C VAL A 188 -5.97 -17.49 -8.81
N LEU A 189 -6.01 -16.21 -9.19
CA LEU A 189 -6.49 -15.76 -10.49
C LEU A 189 -5.34 -15.65 -11.50
N THR A 190 -5.51 -16.33 -12.62
CA THR A 190 -4.64 -16.24 -13.80
C THR A 190 -5.47 -15.79 -14.99
N VAL A 191 -5.04 -14.74 -15.70
CA VAL A 191 -5.58 -14.40 -17.02
C VAL A 191 -4.59 -14.84 -18.09
N ARG A 192 -5.06 -15.65 -19.03
CA ARG A 192 -4.27 -16.09 -20.19
C ARG A 192 -4.73 -15.40 -21.47
N ASN A 193 -3.80 -15.19 -22.39
CA ASN A 193 -4.16 -14.71 -23.72
C ASN A 193 -5.10 -15.71 -24.41
N LYS A 194 -6.07 -15.21 -25.19
CA LYS A 194 -7.08 -15.99 -25.92
C LYS A 194 -6.47 -17.10 -26.79
N THR A 195 -5.25 -16.91 -27.29
CA THR A 195 -4.53 -17.85 -28.15
C THR A 195 -3.93 -19.05 -27.40
N VAL A 196 -3.78 -18.97 -26.07
CA VAL A 196 -3.18 -20.06 -25.27
C VAL A 196 -4.20 -21.16 -25.02
N THR A 197 -3.90 -22.36 -25.50
CA THR A 197 -4.71 -23.56 -25.28
C THR A 197 -4.37 -24.19 -23.92
N GLY A 198 -5.20 -23.94 -22.91
CA GLY A 198 -5.07 -24.59 -21.60
C GLY A 198 -5.91 -23.93 -20.52
N THR A 199 -6.38 -24.73 -19.55
CA THR A 199 -7.16 -24.31 -18.38
C THR A 199 -6.35 -24.34 -17.09
N ARG A 200 -5.04 -24.59 -17.19
CA ARG A 200 -4.12 -24.71 -16.05
C ARG A 200 -3.38 -23.39 -15.86
N VAL A 201 -3.00 -23.09 -14.62
CA VAL A 201 -2.10 -21.97 -14.31
C VAL A 201 -0.69 -22.22 -14.89
N PRO A 202 0.12 -21.18 -15.16
CA PRO A 202 1.54 -21.34 -15.50
C PRO A 202 2.28 -22.19 -14.47
N ASP A 203 3.30 -22.94 -14.90
CA ASP A 203 4.09 -23.84 -14.03
C ASP A 203 3.25 -24.69 -13.05
N ASN A 204 2.09 -25.16 -13.53
CA ASN A 204 1.00 -25.70 -12.71
C ASN A 204 1.42 -26.67 -11.61
N LYS A 205 2.41 -27.55 -11.87
CA LYS A 205 2.89 -28.50 -10.87
C LYS A 205 3.56 -27.76 -9.69
N LEU A 206 4.57 -26.94 -9.99
CA LEU A 206 5.33 -26.20 -8.97
C LEU A 206 4.46 -25.18 -8.24
N MET A 207 3.58 -24.49 -8.97
CA MET A 207 2.66 -23.53 -8.37
C MET A 207 1.67 -24.20 -7.42
N LYS A 208 1.12 -25.37 -7.78
CA LYS A 208 0.26 -26.15 -6.89
C LYS A 208 0.99 -26.72 -5.69
N GLU A 209 2.22 -27.17 -5.87
CA GLU A 209 3.07 -27.63 -4.76
C GLU A 209 3.30 -26.50 -3.75
N PHE A 210 3.65 -25.30 -4.21
CA PHE A 210 3.84 -24.13 -3.35
C PHE A 210 2.54 -23.74 -2.63
N ILE A 211 1.46 -23.47 -3.37
CA ILE A 211 0.19 -23.00 -2.79
C ILE A 211 -0.40 -24.03 -1.83
N LYS A 212 -0.30 -25.34 -2.11
CA LYS A 212 -0.82 -26.36 -1.19
C LYS A 212 -0.17 -26.31 0.20
N ARG A 213 1.07 -25.83 0.31
CA ARG A 213 1.79 -25.69 1.59
C ARG A 213 1.42 -24.42 2.36
N HIS A 214 1.17 -23.32 1.64
CA HIS A 214 0.89 -22.02 2.25
C HIS A 214 -0.61 -21.72 2.40
N PHE A 215 -1.43 -22.20 1.46
CA PHE A 215 -2.87 -21.97 1.36
C PHE A 215 -3.59 -23.25 0.92
N PRO A 216 -3.70 -24.28 1.79
CA PRO A 216 -4.19 -25.61 1.40
C PRO A 216 -5.63 -25.64 0.88
N LYS A 217 -6.44 -24.62 1.18
CA LYS A 217 -7.83 -24.46 0.74
C LYS A 217 -7.98 -23.53 -0.47
N ALA A 218 -6.87 -23.06 -1.05
CA ALA A 218 -6.94 -22.12 -2.17
C ALA A 218 -7.60 -22.75 -3.40
N VAL A 219 -8.45 -21.95 -4.05
CA VAL A 219 -9.06 -22.30 -5.34
C VAL A 219 -8.29 -21.65 -6.49
N TYR A 220 -8.40 -22.22 -7.68
CA TYR A 220 -7.72 -21.72 -8.87
C TYR A 220 -8.74 -21.27 -9.89
N LYS A 221 -8.55 -20.06 -10.41
CA LYS A 221 -9.40 -19.48 -11.44
C LYS A 221 -8.53 -19.10 -12.63
N VAL A 222 -8.87 -19.64 -13.80
CA VAL A 222 -8.19 -19.30 -15.06
C VAL A 222 -9.20 -18.66 -16.00
N GLU A 223 -8.97 -17.40 -16.30
CA GLU A 223 -9.75 -16.60 -17.26
C GLU A 223 -8.96 -16.40 -18.56
N LYS A 224 -9.67 -16.01 -19.63
CA LYS A 224 -9.07 -15.73 -20.93
C LYS A 224 -9.40 -14.32 -21.41
N GLY A 225 -8.40 -13.60 -21.88
CA GLY A 225 -8.58 -12.26 -22.43
C GLY A 225 -7.37 -11.37 -22.25
N ASP A 226 -7.61 -10.07 -22.32
CA ASP A 226 -6.64 -9.07 -21.91
C ASP A 226 -6.67 -8.95 -20.37
N ALA A 227 -5.53 -9.09 -19.73
CA ALA A 227 -5.42 -8.99 -18.27
C ALA A 227 -5.86 -7.61 -17.77
N GLU A 228 -5.56 -6.54 -18.51
CA GLU A 228 -5.90 -5.15 -18.14
C GLU A 228 -7.41 -4.89 -18.14
N GLU A 229 -8.19 -5.70 -18.86
CA GLU A 229 -9.66 -5.61 -18.90
C GLU A 229 -10.31 -6.64 -17.98
N VAL A 230 -9.84 -7.90 -18.05
CA VAL A 230 -10.46 -9.04 -17.36
C VAL A 230 -10.26 -8.96 -15.85
N ILE A 231 -9.06 -8.60 -15.37
CA ILE A 231 -8.78 -8.59 -13.93
C ILE A 231 -9.65 -7.53 -13.22
N PRO A 232 -9.68 -6.25 -13.65
CA PRO A 232 -10.56 -5.27 -13.01
C PRO A 232 -12.04 -5.64 -13.12
N ALA A 233 -12.49 -6.15 -14.26
CA ALA A 233 -13.88 -6.57 -14.42
C ALA A 233 -14.25 -7.74 -13.50
N TYR A 234 -13.34 -8.70 -13.32
CA TYR A 234 -13.51 -9.83 -12.41
C TYR A 234 -13.63 -9.36 -10.95
N LEU A 235 -12.70 -8.52 -10.51
CA LEU A 235 -12.67 -7.99 -9.14
C LEU A 235 -13.89 -7.12 -8.83
N LYS A 236 -14.38 -6.29 -9.77
CA LYS A 236 -15.60 -5.50 -9.58
C LYS A 236 -16.86 -6.33 -9.34
N ASN A 237 -16.89 -7.57 -9.81
CA ASN A 237 -18.07 -8.43 -9.67
C ASN A 237 -18.19 -9.04 -8.26
N HIS A 238 -17.14 -8.99 -7.46
CA HIS A 238 -17.20 -9.40 -6.07
C HIS A 238 -17.81 -8.31 -5.20
N LYS A 239 -18.66 -8.70 -4.25
CA LYS A 239 -19.40 -7.77 -3.37
C LYS A 239 -18.72 -7.55 -2.01
N GLY A 240 -17.58 -8.18 -1.78
CA GLY A 240 -16.79 -8.07 -0.54
C GLY A 240 -15.56 -7.17 -0.70
N ASN A 241 -14.61 -7.30 0.23
CA ASN A 241 -13.36 -6.54 0.22
C ASN A 241 -12.15 -7.47 0.15
N GLU A 242 -11.64 -7.65 -1.07
CA GLU A 242 -10.48 -8.50 -1.30
C GLU A 242 -9.16 -7.76 -1.12
N LEU A 243 -8.22 -8.39 -0.42
CA LEU A 243 -6.82 -7.98 -0.53
C LEU A 243 -6.24 -8.65 -1.78
N VAL A 244 -5.90 -7.84 -2.79
CA VAL A 244 -5.33 -8.28 -4.05
C VAL A 244 -3.81 -8.28 -3.95
N VAL A 245 -3.20 -9.43 -4.14
CA VAL A 245 -1.74 -9.63 -4.12
C VAL A 245 -1.23 -9.64 -5.55
N LEU A 246 -0.29 -8.74 -5.87
CA LEU A 246 0.22 -8.61 -7.22
C LEU A 246 1.69 -8.18 -7.28
N GLY A 247 2.36 -8.67 -8.33
CA GLY A 247 3.65 -8.16 -8.75
C GLY A 247 3.48 -6.89 -9.58
N ALA A 248 4.37 -5.91 -9.41
CA ALA A 248 4.37 -4.68 -10.24
C ALA A 248 5.78 -4.06 -10.32
N TYR A 249 5.98 -3.01 -11.12
CA TYR A 249 7.19 -2.15 -11.09
C TYR A 249 8.57 -2.84 -11.22
N GLN A 250 8.68 -3.96 -11.95
CA GLN A 250 9.98 -4.59 -12.23
C GLN A 250 10.94 -3.65 -12.98
N ARG A 251 12.19 -3.58 -12.52
CA ARG A 251 13.28 -2.82 -13.15
C ARG A 251 14.00 -3.63 -14.24
N ASN A 252 13.30 -4.04 -15.28
CA ASN A 252 14.01 -4.47 -16.49
C ASN A 252 14.37 -3.23 -17.31
N GLU A 253 15.67 -2.96 -17.47
CA GLU A 253 16.22 -1.75 -18.11
C GLU A 253 15.72 -1.48 -19.54
N VAL A 254 15.04 -2.46 -20.17
CA VAL A 254 14.56 -2.38 -21.55
C VAL A 254 13.08 -1.97 -21.66
N SER A 255 12.29 -1.93 -20.57
CA SER A 255 10.84 -1.63 -20.65
C SER A 255 10.34 -0.52 -19.73
N ARG A 256 11.19 0.43 -19.34
CA ARG A 256 10.84 1.57 -18.48
C ARG A 256 9.68 2.44 -19.00
N TRP A 257 9.21 2.27 -20.23
CA TRP A 257 8.42 3.30 -20.93
C TRP A 257 7.03 2.92 -21.42
N PHE A 258 6.53 1.68 -21.31
CA PHE A 258 5.35 1.32 -22.15
C PHE A 258 4.18 0.54 -21.57
N ARG A 259 4.09 0.27 -20.25
CA ARG A 259 2.85 -0.27 -19.67
C ARG A 259 2.51 0.35 -18.33
N HIS A 260 1.25 0.78 -18.19
CA HIS A 260 0.65 1.00 -16.88
C HIS A 260 0.79 -0.31 -16.10
N SER A 261 1.32 -0.25 -14.89
CA SER A 261 1.36 -1.47 -14.07
C SER A 261 -0.08 -1.92 -13.77
N MET A 262 -0.29 -3.23 -13.54
CA MET A 262 -1.61 -3.70 -13.10
C MET A 262 -2.07 -2.96 -11.84
N ALA A 263 -1.15 -2.63 -10.92
CA ALA A 263 -1.46 -1.83 -9.73
C ALA A 263 -2.03 -0.45 -10.08
N ASP A 264 -1.51 0.22 -11.12
CA ASP A 264 -2.02 1.53 -11.58
C ASP A 264 -3.45 1.43 -12.09
N ILE A 265 -3.77 0.34 -12.79
CA ILE A 265 -5.09 0.09 -13.34
C ILE A 265 -6.06 -0.18 -12.19
N LEU A 266 -5.68 -1.02 -11.23
CA LEU A 266 -6.52 -1.38 -10.09
C LEU A 266 -6.79 -0.18 -9.18
N MET A 267 -5.78 0.64 -8.82
CA MET A 267 -5.97 1.88 -8.04
C MET A 267 -6.95 2.87 -8.70
N LYS A 268 -7.03 2.88 -10.04
CA LYS A 268 -7.96 3.77 -10.75
C LYS A 268 -9.39 3.24 -10.83
N GLN A 269 -9.58 1.94 -10.62
CA GLN A 269 -10.82 1.24 -10.96
C GLN A 269 -11.50 0.57 -9.77
N LEU A 270 -10.79 0.36 -8.66
CA LEU A 270 -11.23 -0.39 -7.50
C LEU A 270 -10.88 0.38 -6.23
N ASP A 271 -11.74 0.24 -5.21
CA ASP A 271 -11.49 0.73 -3.86
C ASP A 271 -11.15 -0.46 -2.94
N THR A 272 -10.06 -1.19 -3.24
CA THR A 272 -9.67 -2.43 -2.54
C THR A 272 -8.20 -2.42 -2.15
N PRO A 273 -7.79 -3.06 -1.02
CA PRO A 273 -6.38 -3.14 -0.64
C PRO A 273 -5.53 -3.89 -1.67
N LEU A 274 -4.39 -3.30 -2.04
CA LEU A 274 -3.44 -3.89 -2.99
C LEU A 274 -2.10 -4.17 -2.29
N PHE A 275 -1.74 -5.44 -2.16
CA PHE A 275 -0.41 -5.85 -1.70
C PHE A 275 0.52 -5.97 -2.90
N VAL A 276 1.43 -5.01 -3.03
CA VAL A 276 2.38 -4.90 -4.13
C VAL A 276 3.77 -5.27 -3.64
N ALA A 277 4.41 -6.20 -4.33
CA ALA A 277 5.81 -6.56 -4.06
C ALA A 277 6.50 -6.96 -5.37
N HIS A 278 7.79 -6.68 -5.48
CA HIS A 278 8.57 -7.04 -6.65
C HIS A 278 10.01 -7.39 -6.30
N SER A 279 10.56 -8.34 -7.04
CA SER A 279 11.98 -8.65 -6.98
C SER A 279 12.73 -7.68 -7.88
N ARG A 280 13.84 -7.14 -7.38
CA ARG A 280 14.84 -6.49 -8.23
C ARG A 280 15.54 -7.51 -9.13
#